data_AF-A0A034WLG6-F1
#
_entry.id   AF-A0A034WLG6-F1
#
_cell.length_a   1.000
_cell.length_b   1.000
_cell.length_c   1.000
_cell.angle_alpha   90.00
_cell.angle_beta   90.00
_cell.angle_gamma   90.00
#
_symmetry.space_group_name_H-M   'P 1'
#
loop_
_entity.id
_entity.type
_entity.pdbx_description
1 polymer ?
#
loop_
_entity_poly.entity_id
_entity_poly.type
_entity_poly.pdbx_seq_one_letter_code
_entity_poly.pdbx_strand_id
1 'polypeptide(L)'
;MLINNVFKLMSSSWKLLNTPKVLYLISPVGSRRALSVQYGNYGLLTADAKAYLNKCVHLCQPDRIHICDGSEDESKILQELMLTQGTITPLKKYNNCWLARTNPADVARVESKTFICTDRKEQAVPITPTSTVGALGNWISQADMERAVQERFPQSMRGRTMYVIPFSMGPVGSQLSKIGIELTDSPYVVESMKIMTRVGNQVLEKLQSKSDEFVKCLHSVGTPKDGIITVPSWPCDPERTIILHSLIPTRSYLMGLDMVVILY
;
A
#
# COMPACT_ATOMS: atom_id res chain seq x y z
N MET A 1 23.44 -16.88 69.96
CA MET A 1 24.72 -17.52 69.61
C MET A 1 24.91 -17.35 68.10
N LEU A 2 25.87 -16.48 67.73
CA LEU A 2 26.59 -16.29 66.44
C LEU A 2 25.78 -16.28 65.10
N ILE A 3 25.71 -15.22 64.29
CA ILE A 3 26.70 -14.33 63.63
C ILE A 3 27.23 -14.87 62.28
N ASN A 4 27.10 -14.03 61.24
CA ASN A 4 27.86 -13.92 59.97
C ASN A 4 27.65 -14.98 58.87
N ASN A 5 27.63 -14.66 57.56
CA ASN A 5 28.63 -13.83 56.86
C ASN A 5 28.15 -13.21 55.55
N VAL A 6 28.89 -12.19 55.14
CA VAL A 6 28.68 -11.23 54.07
C VAL A 6 29.80 -11.33 53.01
N PHE A 7 29.49 -10.90 51.77
CA PHE A 7 30.38 -10.49 50.65
C PHE A 7 31.26 -11.52 49.90
N LYS A 8 31.07 -11.60 48.56
CA LYS A 8 32.17 -11.41 47.59
C LYS A 8 31.69 -10.86 46.23
N LEU A 9 32.43 -9.85 45.78
CA LEU A 9 32.28 -9.02 44.58
C LEU A 9 32.91 -9.64 43.30
N MET A 10 32.45 -9.13 42.16
CA MET A 10 33.16 -8.91 40.87
C MET A 10 33.51 -10.12 39.98
N SER A 11 32.95 -10.14 38.75
CA SER A 11 33.66 -9.60 37.57
C SER A 11 32.83 -9.69 36.29
N SER A 12 33.13 -8.77 35.36
CA SER A 12 33.01 -8.91 33.90
C SER A 12 31.72 -8.44 33.22
N SER A 13 31.83 -7.20 32.77
CA SER A 13 31.02 -6.48 31.80
C SER A 13 31.27 -7.02 30.37
N TRP A 14 30.24 -7.10 29.51
CA TRP A 14 30.17 -6.52 28.15
C TRP A 14 28.99 -7.08 27.31
N LYS A 15 28.07 -6.15 26.96
CA LYS A 15 27.41 -5.91 25.66
C LYS A 15 26.48 -6.95 25.00
N LEU A 16 25.21 -6.52 24.97
CA LEU A 16 24.34 -6.31 23.80
C LEU A 16 23.67 -7.51 23.09
N LEU A 17 22.40 -7.23 22.75
CA LEU A 17 21.48 -7.88 21.81
C LEU A 17 20.74 -9.11 22.32
N ASN A 18 19.64 -8.85 23.03
CA ASN A 18 18.47 -9.71 22.94
C ASN A 18 17.18 -8.90 23.17
N THR A 19 16.63 -8.35 22.09
CA THR A 19 15.23 -7.92 22.05
C THR A 19 14.46 -8.84 21.12
N PRO A 20 13.60 -9.72 21.65
CA PRO A 20 12.54 -10.28 20.83
C PRO A 20 11.16 -9.87 21.35
N LYS A 21 10.33 -9.47 20.38
CA LYS A 21 8.86 -9.47 20.35
C LYS A 21 8.16 -8.28 20.99
N VAL A 22 7.66 -7.40 20.12
CA VAL A 22 6.44 -6.62 20.41
C VAL A 22 5.36 -7.04 19.43
N LEU A 23 4.42 -7.85 19.93
CA LEU A 23 3.20 -8.25 19.23
C LEU A 23 2.13 -7.20 19.55
N TYR A 24 1.82 -6.31 18.60
CA TYR A 24 0.68 -5.39 18.76
C TYR A 24 -0.59 -6.08 18.25
N LEU A 25 -1.46 -6.49 19.17
CA LEU A 25 -2.80 -6.99 18.88
C LEU A 25 -3.77 -5.80 18.84
N ILE A 26 -4.48 -5.62 17.72
CA ILE A 26 -5.61 -4.70 17.61
C ILE A 26 -6.91 -5.54 17.71
N SER A 27 -7.81 -5.18 18.62
CA SER A 27 -9.13 -5.83 18.81
C SER A 27 -10.13 -4.82 19.39
N PRO A 28 -11.45 -4.89 19.05
CA PRO A 28 -12.24 -6.11 19.32
C PRO A 28 -13.30 -6.57 18.28
N VAL A 29 -13.75 -7.81 18.57
CA VAL A 29 -14.92 -8.62 18.15
C VAL A 29 -14.94 -9.22 16.74
N GLY A 30 -15.16 -10.55 16.71
CA GLY A 30 -15.42 -11.39 15.52
C GLY A 30 -14.21 -12.16 14.99
N SER A 31 -13.86 -13.30 15.61
CA SER A 31 -12.90 -14.32 15.11
C SER A 31 -11.74 -13.79 14.25
N ARG A 32 -10.88 -12.94 14.83
CA ARG A 32 -9.82 -12.26 14.07
C ARG A 32 -8.52 -13.07 14.10
N ARG A 33 -8.08 -13.54 12.94
CA ARG A 33 -6.68 -13.91 12.71
C ARG A 33 -5.83 -12.68 13.07
N ALA A 34 -4.92 -12.80 14.03
CA ALA A 34 -4.04 -11.69 14.40
C ALA A 34 -3.18 -11.31 13.20
N LEU A 35 -3.46 -10.15 12.59
CA LEU A 35 -2.65 -9.62 11.51
C LEU A 35 -1.26 -9.27 12.05
N SER A 36 -0.25 -9.94 11.53
CA SER A 36 1.14 -9.70 11.89
C SER A 36 1.77 -8.71 10.91
N VAL A 37 2.35 -7.63 11.42
CA VAL A 37 3.35 -6.85 10.68
C VAL A 37 4.61 -7.71 10.59
N GLN A 38 5.00 -8.09 9.38
CA GLN A 38 6.11 -9.02 9.12
C GLN A 38 7.43 -8.28 8.86
N TYR A 39 7.34 -7.03 8.41
CA TYR A 39 8.48 -6.21 8.08
C TYR A 39 8.17 -4.73 8.32
N GLY A 40 9.22 -3.97 8.64
CA GLY A 40 9.17 -2.52 8.83
C GLY A 40 8.70 -2.08 10.22
N ASN A 41 8.69 -0.76 10.43
CA ASN A 41 8.44 -0.17 11.73
C ASN A 41 7.03 0.44 11.82
N TYR A 42 6.09 -0.32 12.41
CA TYR A 42 4.73 0.16 12.68
C TYR A 42 4.68 1.39 13.61
N GLY A 43 5.71 1.58 14.44
CA GLY A 43 5.84 2.75 15.32
C GLY A 43 5.98 4.06 14.56
N LEU A 44 6.53 4.05 13.35
CA LEU A 44 6.71 5.25 12.52
C LEU A 44 5.43 5.74 11.85
N LEU A 45 4.37 4.91 11.79
CA LEU A 45 3.09 5.35 11.26
C LEU A 45 2.41 6.33 12.24
N THR A 46 1.93 7.46 11.72
CA THR A 46 1.10 8.41 12.47
C THR A 46 -0.25 7.80 12.84
N ALA A 47 -1.03 8.46 13.70
CA ALA A 47 -2.35 7.98 14.08
C ALA A 47 -3.29 7.86 12.86
N ASP A 48 -3.25 8.84 11.96
CA ASP A 48 -4.08 8.85 10.75
C ASP A 48 -3.62 7.80 9.73
N ALA A 49 -2.31 7.59 9.58
CA ALA A 49 -1.78 6.51 8.75
C ALA A 49 -2.21 5.13 9.28
N LYS A 50 -2.18 4.92 10.61
CA LYS A 50 -2.68 3.70 11.25
C LYS A 50 -4.18 3.53 11.07
N ALA A 51 -4.96 4.60 11.21
CA ALA A 51 -6.40 4.57 10.99
C ALA A 51 -6.74 4.21 9.54
N TYR A 52 -6.03 4.80 8.58
CA TYR A 52 -6.15 4.48 7.15
C TYR A 52 -5.80 3.03 6.86
N LEU A 53 -4.62 2.56 7.31
CA LEU A 53 -4.20 1.17 7.18
C LEU A 53 -5.24 0.20 7.76
N ASN A 54 -5.73 0.46 8.98
CA ASN A 54 -6.72 -0.39 9.62
C ASN A 54 -8.01 -0.48 8.80
N LYS A 55 -8.47 0.63 8.21
CA LYS A 55 -9.67 0.64 7.36
C LYS A 55 -9.48 -0.24 6.12
N CYS A 56 -8.37 -0.09 5.41
CA CYS A 56 -8.06 -0.90 4.23
C CYS A 56 -7.83 -2.37 4.58
N VAL A 57 -7.24 -2.66 5.74
CA VAL A 57 -7.09 -4.03 6.26
C VAL A 57 -8.45 -4.68 6.51
N HIS A 58 -9.41 -3.95 7.10
CA HIS A 58 -10.77 -4.49 7.30
C HIS A 58 -11.50 -4.75 5.98
N LEU A 59 -11.31 -3.86 5.00
CA LEU A 59 -11.91 -3.99 3.67
C LEU A 59 -11.28 -5.16 2.90
N CYS A 60 -9.97 -5.11 2.68
CA CYS A 60 -9.26 -6.01 1.77
C CYS A 60 -8.88 -7.37 2.38
N GLN A 61 -8.89 -7.48 3.71
CA GLN A 61 -8.53 -8.68 4.47
C GLN A 61 -7.21 -9.36 4.06
N PRO A 62 -6.07 -8.63 4.06
CA PRO A 62 -4.76 -9.25 3.81
C PRO A 62 -4.40 -10.25 4.92
N ASP A 63 -3.46 -11.16 4.64
CA ASP A 63 -2.93 -12.10 5.65
C ASP A 63 -1.77 -11.51 6.45
N ARG A 64 -1.02 -10.60 5.83
CA ARG A 64 0.22 -10.02 6.36
C ARG A 64 0.29 -8.54 6.02
N ILE A 65 1.02 -7.79 6.84
CA ILE A 65 1.33 -6.38 6.58
C ILE A 65 2.86 -6.24 6.46
N HIS A 66 3.30 -5.47 5.47
CA HIS A 66 4.72 -5.16 5.24
C HIS A 66 4.86 -3.65 5.09
N ILE A 67 5.56 -2.99 6.01
CA ILE A 67 5.75 -1.53 5.94
C ILE A 67 7.06 -1.24 5.26
N CYS A 68 7.00 -0.55 4.11
CA CYS A 68 8.17 -0.36 3.29
C CYS A 68 9.12 0.68 3.85
N ASP A 69 10.38 0.28 4.03
CA ASP A 69 11.43 1.14 4.55
C ASP A 69 12.30 1.78 3.45
N GLY A 70 12.16 1.31 2.20
CA GLY A 70 12.87 1.82 1.03
C GLY A 70 14.31 1.33 0.90
N SER A 71 14.73 0.37 1.73
CA SER A 71 16.11 -0.12 1.75
C SER A 71 16.43 -1.08 0.60
N GLU A 72 17.72 -1.22 0.30
CA GLU A 72 18.21 -2.23 -0.64
C GLU A 72 17.97 -3.66 -0.15
N ASP A 73 18.02 -3.88 1.18
CA ASP A 73 17.77 -5.21 1.76
C ASP A 73 16.31 -5.61 1.61
N GLU A 74 15.38 -4.66 1.78
CA GLU A 74 13.98 -4.87 1.40
C GLU A 74 13.85 -5.24 -0.09
N SER A 75 14.53 -4.51 -0.98
CA SER A 75 14.48 -4.80 -2.41
C SER A 75 14.97 -6.21 -2.74
N LYS A 76 16.03 -6.70 -2.10
CA LYS A 76 16.50 -8.08 -2.28
C LYS A 76 15.43 -9.10 -1.89
N ILE A 77 14.76 -8.91 -0.75
CA ILE A 77 13.67 -9.79 -0.28
C ILE A 77 12.53 -9.82 -1.30
N LEU A 78 12.10 -8.66 -1.80
CA LEU A 78 11.00 -8.57 -2.75
C LEU A 78 11.37 -9.11 -4.13
N GLN A 79 12.61 -8.92 -4.59
CA GLN A 79 13.11 -9.48 -5.84
C GLN A 79 13.18 -11.01 -5.77
N GLU A 80 13.69 -11.58 -4.68
CA GLU A 80 13.70 -13.04 -4.47
C GLU A 80 12.29 -13.63 -4.44
N LEU A 81 11.34 -12.94 -3.79
CA LEU A 81 9.94 -13.31 -3.82
C LEU A 81 9.37 -13.32 -5.25
N MET A 82 9.57 -12.25 -6.01
CA MET A 82 9.07 -12.13 -7.38
C MET A 82 9.73 -13.11 -8.34
N LEU A 83 10.99 -13.46 -8.13
CA LEU A 83 11.68 -14.53 -8.87
C LEU A 83 11.04 -15.89 -8.59
N THR A 84 10.79 -16.18 -7.32
CA THR A 84 10.14 -17.44 -6.89
C THR A 84 8.72 -17.54 -7.45
N GLN A 85 8.00 -16.41 -7.56
CA GLN A 85 6.66 -16.33 -8.16
C GLN A 85 6.68 -16.34 -9.69
N GLY A 86 7.84 -16.17 -10.33
CA GLY A 86 7.98 -16.04 -11.78
C GLY A 86 7.51 -14.70 -12.35
N THR A 87 7.21 -13.72 -11.50
CA THR A 87 6.80 -12.36 -11.91
C THR A 87 7.93 -11.63 -12.63
N ILE A 88 9.18 -11.85 -12.23
CA ILE A 88 10.36 -11.26 -12.88
C ILE A 88 11.37 -12.33 -13.30
N THR A 89 12.18 -12.01 -14.30
CA THR A 89 13.32 -12.81 -14.76
C THR A 89 14.58 -11.93 -14.81
N PRO A 90 15.76 -12.42 -14.35
CA PRO A 90 16.99 -11.64 -14.41
C PRO A 90 17.48 -11.47 -15.85
N LEU A 91 17.88 -10.26 -16.21
CA LEU A 91 18.52 -9.97 -17.49
C LEU A 91 20.04 -10.09 -17.35
N LYS A 92 20.57 -11.31 -17.56
CA LYS A 92 21.98 -11.67 -17.36
C LYS A 92 23.02 -10.80 -18.07
N LYS A 93 22.61 -10.04 -19.10
CA LYS A 93 23.48 -9.14 -19.86
C LYS A 93 23.76 -7.81 -19.12
N TYR A 94 22.93 -7.44 -18.15
CA TYR A 94 22.97 -6.15 -17.48
C TYR A 94 23.07 -6.30 -15.96
N ASN A 95 23.53 -5.25 -15.28
CA ASN A 95 23.60 -5.25 -13.82
C ASN A 95 22.25 -4.85 -13.21
N ASN A 96 21.76 -5.61 -12.24
CA ASN A 96 20.52 -5.35 -11.50
C ASN A 96 19.31 -4.98 -12.40
N CYS A 97 19.12 -5.73 -13.49
CA CYS A 97 18.05 -5.50 -14.45
C CYS A 97 17.12 -6.72 -14.52
N TRP A 98 15.82 -6.45 -14.61
CA TRP A 98 14.76 -7.45 -14.49
C TRP A 98 13.73 -7.28 -15.61
N LEU A 99 13.17 -8.40 -16.08
CA LEU A 99 12.08 -8.44 -17.04
C LEU A 99 10.81 -8.97 -16.37
N ALA A 100 9.73 -8.19 -16.40
CA ALA A 100 8.38 -8.66 -16.11
C ALA A 100 7.59 -8.85 -17.41
N ARG A 101 6.76 -9.89 -17.46
CA ARG A 101 5.79 -10.11 -18.56
C ARG A 101 4.39 -10.12 -17.97
N THR A 102 3.55 -9.22 -18.47
CA THR A 102 2.21 -9.02 -17.93
C THR A 102 1.19 -9.93 -18.59
N ASN A 103 -0.02 -9.98 -18.02
CA ASN A 103 -1.18 -10.53 -18.71
C ASN A 103 -1.48 -9.63 -19.93
N PRO A 104 -1.71 -10.17 -21.15
CA PRO A 104 -2.03 -9.37 -22.33
C PRO A 104 -3.26 -8.44 -22.17
N ALA A 105 -4.16 -8.78 -21.24
CA ALA A 105 -5.31 -7.95 -20.90
C ALA A 105 -4.98 -6.76 -19.96
N ASP A 106 -3.75 -6.72 -19.42
CA ASP A 106 -3.24 -5.70 -18.49
C ASP A 106 -1.87 -5.18 -18.99
N VAL A 107 -1.93 -4.36 -20.04
CA VAL A 107 -0.74 -3.84 -20.75
C VAL A 107 -0.72 -2.32 -20.88
N ALA A 108 -1.86 -1.67 -20.61
CA ALA A 108 -2.04 -0.25 -20.86
C ALA A 108 -3.10 0.34 -19.93
N ARG A 109 -3.07 1.67 -19.81
CA ARG A 109 -4.14 2.42 -19.14
C ARG A 109 -5.45 2.18 -19.87
N VAL A 110 -6.52 1.93 -19.12
CA VAL A 110 -7.87 1.79 -19.66
C VAL A 110 -8.66 3.05 -19.36
N GLU A 111 -8.60 4.01 -20.29
CA GLU A 111 -9.19 5.35 -20.10
C GLU A 111 -10.69 5.27 -19.83
N SER A 112 -11.42 4.36 -20.50
CA SER A 112 -12.85 4.12 -20.27
C SER A 112 -13.20 3.58 -18.88
N LYS A 113 -12.20 3.12 -18.11
CA LYS A 113 -12.33 2.63 -16.73
C LYS A 113 -11.69 3.58 -15.70
N THR A 114 -11.28 4.77 -16.14
CA THR A 114 -10.65 5.79 -15.29
C THR A 114 -11.62 6.94 -15.03
N PHE A 115 -11.95 7.19 -13.77
CA PHE A 115 -12.97 8.15 -13.35
C PHE A 115 -12.46 9.14 -12.32
N ILE A 116 -13.07 10.32 -12.32
CA ILE A 116 -12.90 11.38 -11.33
C ILE A 116 -14.25 11.57 -10.63
N CYS A 117 -14.23 11.51 -9.30
CA CYS A 117 -15.39 11.73 -8.45
C CYS A 117 -15.32 13.13 -7.84
N THR A 118 -16.33 13.93 -8.16
CA THR A 118 -16.59 15.27 -7.63
C THR A 118 -18.06 15.41 -7.30
N ASP A 119 -18.41 16.34 -6.39
CA ASP A 119 -19.80 16.57 -5.99
C ASP A 119 -20.72 16.85 -7.18
N ARG A 120 -20.21 17.65 -8.14
CA ARG A 120 -20.90 17.99 -9.38
C ARG A 120 -20.08 17.59 -10.58
N LYS A 121 -20.76 17.08 -11.62
CA LYS A 121 -20.12 16.58 -12.85
C LYS A 121 -19.29 17.65 -13.56
N GLU A 122 -19.76 18.90 -13.56
CA GLU A 122 -19.12 20.04 -14.23
C GLU A 122 -17.76 20.39 -13.61
N GLN A 123 -17.46 19.93 -12.39
CA GLN A 123 -16.17 20.12 -11.74
C GLN A 123 -15.09 19.15 -12.25
N ALA A 124 -15.49 18.02 -12.83
CA ALA A 124 -14.57 17.04 -13.38
C ALA A 124 -14.49 17.12 -14.91
N VAL A 125 -15.61 17.33 -15.59
CA VAL A 125 -15.69 17.32 -17.05
C VAL A 125 -16.63 18.42 -17.57
N PRO A 126 -16.35 19.03 -18.75
CA PRO A 126 -17.27 20.00 -19.35
C PRO A 126 -18.62 19.38 -19.71
N ILE A 127 -19.70 20.15 -19.54
CA ILE A 127 -21.04 19.77 -19.99
C ILE A 127 -21.41 20.68 -21.15
N THR A 128 -21.32 20.16 -22.37
CA THR A 128 -21.68 20.89 -23.58
C THR A 128 -22.61 20.03 -24.46
N PRO A 129 -23.48 20.63 -25.29
CA PRO A 129 -24.38 19.88 -26.18
C PRO A 129 -23.66 18.99 -27.21
N THR A 130 -22.39 19.29 -27.49
CA THR A 130 -21.52 18.58 -28.43
C THR A 130 -20.46 17.71 -27.74
N SER A 131 -20.54 17.57 -26.41
CA SER A 131 -19.55 16.81 -25.65
C SER A 131 -19.54 15.33 -26.08
N THR A 132 -18.35 14.84 -26.42
CA THR A 132 -18.11 13.41 -26.61
C THR A 132 -17.74 12.80 -25.26
N VAL A 133 -18.51 11.81 -24.81
CA VAL A 133 -18.26 11.11 -23.53
C VAL A 133 -16.83 10.55 -23.51
N GLY A 134 -16.10 10.81 -22.42
CA GLY A 134 -14.75 10.30 -22.21
C GLY A 134 -13.62 11.11 -22.84
N ALA A 135 -13.91 12.02 -23.78
CA ALA A 135 -12.86 12.77 -24.50
C ALA A 135 -12.02 13.70 -23.60
N LEU A 136 -12.59 14.17 -22.49
CA LEU A 136 -11.92 15.05 -21.51
C LEU A 136 -11.94 14.45 -20.10
N GLY A 137 -12.10 13.12 -20.01
CA GLY A 137 -12.22 12.38 -18.76
C GLY A 137 -13.62 11.80 -18.54
N ASN A 138 -13.73 10.97 -17.50
CA ASN A 138 -14.98 10.37 -17.08
C ASN A 138 -15.30 10.82 -15.65
N TRP A 139 -16.54 11.26 -15.43
CA TRP A 139 -17.03 11.55 -14.10
C TRP A 139 -17.82 10.36 -13.56
N ILE A 140 -17.72 10.12 -12.26
CA ILE A 140 -18.54 9.14 -11.53
C ILE A 140 -19.16 9.83 -10.31
N SER A 141 -20.40 9.48 -9.97
CA SER A 141 -21.04 9.98 -8.75
C SER A 141 -20.41 9.35 -7.50
N GLN A 142 -20.48 10.03 -6.35
CA GLN A 142 -19.98 9.47 -5.09
C GLN A 142 -20.63 8.13 -4.75
N ALA A 143 -21.96 8.01 -4.95
CA ALA A 143 -22.70 6.79 -4.66
C ALA A 143 -22.26 5.62 -5.57
N ASP A 144 -22.00 5.88 -6.85
CA ASP A 144 -21.53 4.86 -7.78
C ASP A 144 -20.07 4.49 -7.52
N MET A 145 -19.24 5.46 -7.12
CA MET A 145 -17.86 5.20 -6.68
C MET A 145 -17.83 4.29 -5.44
N GLU A 146 -18.63 4.60 -4.42
CA GLU A 146 -18.76 3.78 -3.21
C GLU A 146 -19.24 2.36 -3.54
N ARG A 147 -20.25 2.23 -4.42
CA ARG A 147 -20.71 0.93 -4.89
C ARG A 147 -19.60 0.16 -5.60
N ALA A 148 -18.88 0.80 -6.51
CA ALA A 148 -17.81 0.18 -7.26
C ALA A 148 -16.69 -0.34 -6.34
N VAL A 149 -16.35 0.39 -5.28
CA VAL A 149 -15.39 -0.04 -4.25
C VAL A 149 -15.92 -1.27 -3.50
N GLN A 150 -17.18 -1.26 -3.05
CA GLN A 150 -17.79 -2.38 -2.32
C GLN A 150 -17.95 -3.65 -3.16
N GLU A 151 -18.10 -3.54 -4.48
CA GLU A 151 -18.18 -4.71 -5.36
C GLU A 151 -16.82 -5.40 -5.59
N ARG A 152 -15.70 -4.71 -5.30
CA ARG A 152 -14.37 -5.12 -5.76
C ARG A 152 -13.37 -5.38 -4.65
N PHE A 153 -13.29 -4.48 -3.67
CA PHE A 153 -12.25 -4.49 -2.65
C PHE A 153 -12.50 -5.42 -1.45
N PRO A 154 -13.74 -5.74 -1.05
CA PRO A 154 -13.95 -6.71 0.02
C PRO A 154 -13.20 -8.02 -0.23
N GLN A 155 -12.30 -8.39 0.69
CA GLN A 155 -11.47 -9.60 0.63
C GLN A 155 -10.50 -9.70 -0.57
N SER A 156 -10.27 -8.61 -1.31
CA SER A 156 -9.44 -8.66 -2.53
C SER A 156 -8.00 -9.10 -2.28
N MET A 157 -7.50 -8.92 -1.05
CA MET A 157 -6.13 -9.26 -0.65
C MET A 157 -6.03 -10.54 0.19
N ARG A 158 -7.10 -11.34 0.29
CA ARG A 158 -7.09 -12.57 1.09
C ARG A 158 -5.93 -13.49 0.69
N GLY A 159 -5.16 -13.96 1.67
CA GLY A 159 -3.97 -14.79 1.42
C GLY A 159 -2.72 -14.03 0.95
N ARG A 160 -2.81 -12.71 0.71
CA ARG A 160 -1.71 -11.85 0.24
C ARG A 160 -1.13 -10.99 1.35
N THR A 161 0.00 -10.35 1.06
CA THR A 161 0.60 -9.32 1.89
C THR A 161 0.09 -7.96 1.43
N MET A 162 -0.36 -7.10 2.33
CA MET A 162 -0.56 -5.68 2.07
C MET A 162 0.74 -4.94 2.38
N TYR A 163 1.33 -4.34 1.36
CA TYR A 163 2.49 -3.47 1.45
C TYR A 163 2.04 -2.03 1.70
N VAL A 164 2.69 -1.37 2.65
CA VAL A 164 2.48 0.04 2.99
C VAL A 164 3.65 0.83 2.44
N ILE A 165 3.44 1.59 1.37
CA ILE A 165 4.47 2.37 0.69
C ILE A 165 4.32 3.84 1.07
N PRO A 166 5.09 4.35 2.05
CA PRO A 166 5.18 5.79 2.28
C PRO A 166 6.06 6.42 1.20
N PHE A 167 5.52 7.36 0.43
CA PHE A 167 6.25 8.01 -0.65
C PHE A 167 6.14 9.53 -0.64
N SER A 168 7.16 10.19 -1.20
CA SER A 168 7.19 11.63 -1.44
C SER A 168 7.28 11.92 -2.93
N MET A 169 6.32 12.72 -3.42
CA MET A 169 6.34 13.33 -4.75
C MET A 169 7.17 14.61 -4.69
N GLY A 170 8.39 14.53 -5.20
CA GLY A 170 9.42 15.57 -5.06
C GLY A 170 10.39 15.29 -3.90
N PRO A 171 11.46 16.10 -3.75
CA PRO A 171 12.45 15.92 -2.70
C PRO A 171 11.82 15.95 -1.31
N VAL A 172 12.18 14.99 -0.45
CA VAL A 172 11.61 14.87 0.91
C VAL A 172 11.85 16.17 1.68
N GLY A 173 10.77 16.75 2.20
CA GLY A 173 10.80 17.98 2.99
C GLY A 173 10.74 19.28 2.20
N SER A 174 10.77 19.23 0.85
CA SER A 174 10.50 20.40 0.00
C SER A 174 9.12 20.99 0.29
N GLN A 175 8.99 22.31 0.20
CA GLN A 175 7.71 22.99 0.42
C GLN A 175 6.66 22.66 -0.65
N LEU A 176 7.10 22.25 -1.84
CA LEU A 176 6.22 21.82 -2.94
C LEU A 176 6.01 20.31 -2.97
N SER A 177 6.69 19.55 -2.10
CA SER A 177 6.53 18.09 -2.06
C SER A 177 5.17 17.72 -1.46
N LYS A 178 4.63 16.60 -1.93
CA LYS A 178 3.41 15.98 -1.39
C LYS A 178 3.72 14.57 -0.95
N ILE A 179 3.28 14.21 0.25
CA ILE A 179 3.44 12.86 0.81
C ILE A 179 2.16 12.06 0.53
N GLY A 180 2.34 10.79 0.17
CA GLY A 180 1.27 9.82 0.08
C GLY A 180 1.63 8.51 0.77
N ILE A 181 0.58 7.72 1.05
CA ILE A 181 0.71 6.34 1.51
C ILE A 181 -0.09 5.48 0.56
N GLU A 182 0.61 4.63 -0.19
CA GLU A 182 0.00 3.63 -1.05
C GLU A 182 -0.06 2.27 -0.35
N LEU A 183 -1.24 1.66 -0.35
CA LEU A 183 -1.47 0.29 0.11
C LEU A 183 -1.65 -0.59 -1.11
N THR A 184 -0.79 -1.59 -1.29
CA THR A 184 -0.81 -2.49 -2.46
C THR A 184 -0.62 -3.94 -2.05
N ASP A 185 -1.13 -4.89 -2.83
CA ASP A 185 -0.84 -6.32 -2.69
C ASP A 185 0.19 -6.84 -3.71
N SER A 186 0.83 -5.93 -4.46
CA SER A 186 1.78 -6.24 -5.52
C SER A 186 3.22 -5.86 -5.16
N PRO A 187 4.15 -6.82 -5.01
CA PRO A 187 5.57 -6.50 -4.81
C PRO A 187 6.20 -5.81 -6.04
N TYR A 188 5.63 -6.02 -7.24
CA TYR A 188 6.06 -5.32 -8.46
C TYR A 188 5.78 -3.82 -8.36
N VAL A 189 4.62 -3.44 -7.82
CA VAL A 189 4.26 -2.03 -7.57
C VAL A 189 5.22 -1.41 -6.55
N VAL A 190 5.56 -2.14 -5.47
CA VAL A 190 6.53 -1.65 -4.47
C VAL A 190 7.88 -1.30 -5.09
N GLU A 191 8.49 -2.22 -5.84
CA GLU A 191 9.80 -1.99 -6.45
C GLU A 191 9.75 -0.88 -7.53
N SER A 192 8.66 -0.81 -8.29
CA SER A 192 8.46 0.28 -9.27
C SER A 192 8.32 1.64 -8.58
N MET A 193 7.58 1.71 -7.47
CA MET A 193 7.40 2.94 -6.69
C MET A 193 8.70 3.44 -6.07
N LYS A 194 9.60 2.54 -5.66
CA LYS A 194 10.95 2.92 -5.17
C LYS A 194 11.79 3.61 -6.24
N ILE A 195 11.61 3.25 -7.51
CA ILE A 195 12.32 3.88 -8.64
C ILE A 195 11.68 5.23 -8.98
N MET A 196 10.34 5.27 -9.05
CA MET A 196 9.59 6.42 -9.56
C MET A 196 9.41 7.54 -8.53
N THR A 197 9.49 7.22 -7.24
CA THR A 197 9.25 8.15 -6.13
C THR A 197 10.33 8.02 -5.05
N ARG A 198 10.26 8.86 -4.01
CA ARG A 198 11.13 8.69 -2.83
C ARG A 198 10.35 7.90 -1.80
N VAL A 199 10.71 6.63 -1.59
CA VAL A 199 10.06 5.73 -0.63
C VAL A 199 10.92 5.60 0.63
N GLY A 200 10.27 5.40 1.78
CA GLY A 200 10.94 4.83 2.97
C GLY A 200 10.72 5.59 4.27
N ASN A 201 11.48 5.18 5.31
CA ASN A 201 11.30 5.68 6.68
C ASN A 201 11.42 7.20 6.80
N GLN A 202 12.32 7.83 6.03
CA GLN A 202 12.47 9.29 5.97
C GLN A 202 11.17 10.03 5.61
N VAL A 203 10.28 9.40 4.83
CA VAL A 203 8.98 9.98 4.47
C VAL A 203 8.03 9.91 5.67
N LEU A 204 8.02 8.79 6.40
CA LEU A 204 7.22 8.64 7.61
C LEU A 204 7.67 9.59 8.72
N GLU A 205 8.97 9.72 8.94
CA GLU A 205 9.55 10.69 9.87
C GLU A 205 9.17 12.13 9.48
N LYS A 206 9.18 12.43 8.17
CA LYS A 206 8.76 13.74 7.68
C LYS A 206 7.28 13.99 7.93
N LEU A 207 6.42 13.00 7.68
CA LEU A 207 4.98 13.07 7.93
C LEU A 207 4.72 13.38 9.42
N GLN A 208 5.36 12.65 10.33
CA GLN A 208 5.29 12.91 11.78
C GLN A 208 5.67 14.33 12.19
N SER A 209 6.58 14.98 11.44
CA SER A 209 7.14 16.30 11.80
C SER A 209 6.30 17.53 11.42
N LYS A 210 5.39 17.42 10.45
CA LYS A 210 4.78 18.61 9.81
C LYS A 210 3.25 18.61 9.75
N SER A 211 2.63 17.46 9.49
CA SER A 211 1.17 17.33 9.33
C SER A 211 0.82 15.85 9.17
N ASP A 212 -0.33 15.42 9.68
CA ASP A 212 -0.89 14.09 9.41
C ASP A 212 -1.60 14.02 8.05
N GLU A 213 -1.56 15.08 7.24
CA GLU A 213 -2.15 15.10 5.91
C GLU A 213 -1.25 14.40 4.88
N PHE A 214 -1.79 13.36 4.24
CA PHE A 214 -1.16 12.64 3.14
C PHE A 214 -2.23 12.17 2.15
N VAL A 215 -1.80 11.99 0.90
CA VAL A 215 -2.59 11.40 -0.18
C VAL A 215 -2.78 9.91 0.10
N LYS A 216 -4.04 9.43 0.15
CA LYS A 216 -4.38 8.04 0.43
C LYS A 216 -4.44 7.26 -0.89
N CYS A 217 -3.58 6.28 -1.12
CA CYS A 217 -3.67 5.45 -2.32
C CYS A 217 -3.97 4.00 -1.93
N LEU A 218 -4.96 3.39 -2.58
CA LEU A 218 -5.34 1.99 -2.37
C LEU A 218 -5.30 1.25 -3.70
N HIS A 219 -4.44 0.26 -3.79
CA HIS A 219 -4.23 -0.56 -4.96
C HIS A 219 -4.47 -2.04 -4.63
N SER A 220 -5.12 -2.78 -5.52
CA SER A 220 -5.15 -4.25 -5.47
C SER A 220 -5.14 -4.83 -6.87
N VAL A 221 -4.48 -5.98 -7.05
CA VAL A 221 -4.54 -6.76 -8.31
C VAL A 221 -5.87 -7.52 -8.50
N GLY A 222 -6.88 -7.22 -7.69
CA GLY A 222 -8.26 -7.71 -7.85
C GLY A 222 -8.49 -9.20 -7.58
N THR A 223 -7.43 -9.97 -7.34
CA THR A 223 -7.50 -11.44 -7.22
C THR A 223 -6.98 -11.90 -5.86
N PRO A 224 -7.79 -12.47 -4.96
CA PRO A 224 -7.27 -13.10 -3.75
C PRO A 224 -6.35 -14.29 -4.11
N LYS A 225 -5.54 -14.77 -3.16
CA LYS A 225 -4.54 -15.82 -3.43
C LYS A 225 -5.15 -17.11 -4.00
N ASP A 226 -6.38 -17.42 -3.60
CA ASP A 226 -7.17 -18.58 -4.04
C ASP A 226 -8.20 -18.23 -5.14
N GLY A 227 -8.13 -17.02 -5.70
CA GLY A 227 -8.94 -16.60 -6.83
C GLY A 227 -8.53 -17.24 -8.15
N ILE A 228 -9.32 -16.99 -9.20
CA ILE A 228 -9.01 -17.43 -10.57
C ILE A 228 -7.93 -16.51 -11.13
N ILE A 229 -6.75 -17.08 -11.45
CA ILE A 229 -5.62 -16.33 -11.99
C ILE A 229 -5.20 -16.98 -13.31
N THR A 230 -5.51 -16.30 -14.43
CA THR A 230 -5.22 -16.80 -15.78
C THR A 230 -3.72 -16.84 -16.08
N VAL A 231 -2.97 -15.85 -15.59
CA VAL A 231 -1.51 -15.76 -15.74
C VAL A 231 -0.89 -15.74 -14.35
N PRO A 232 -0.42 -16.89 -13.81
CA PRO A 232 0.05 -16.97 -12.42
C PRO A 232 1.16 -15.98 -12.05
N SER A 233 2.05 -15.66 -13.00
CA SER A 233 3.13 -14.69 -12.81
C SER A 233 2.64 -13.23 -12.76
N TRP A 234 1.42 -12.96 -13.23
CA TRP A 234 0.83 -11.63 -13.32
C TRP A 234 -0.66 -11.64 -12.93
N PRO A 235 -0.97 -11.65 -11.63
CA PRO A 235 -2.34 -11.56 -11.15
C PRO A 235 -2.97 -10.22 -11.56
N CYS A 236 -4.19 -10.27 -12.09
CA CYS A 236 -5.02 -9.12 -12.44
C CYS A 236 -6.48 -9.58 -12.61
N ASP A 237 -7.42 -8.64 -12.59
CA ASP A 237 -8.85 -8.79 -12.86
C ASP A 237 -9.32 -7.81 -13.96
N PRO A 238 -8.99 -8.11 -15.23
CA PRO A 238 -9.22 -7.19 -16.35
C PRO A 238 -10.68 -6.81 -16.55
N GLU A 239 -11.62 -7.67 -16.14
CA GLU A 239 -13.05 -7.44 -16.26
C GLU A 239 -13.50 -6.35 -15.28
N ARG A 240 -13.07 -6.47 -14.01
CA ARG A 240 -13.46 -5.55 -12.94
C ARG A 240 -12.50 -4.39 -12.71
N THR A 241 -11.46 -4.24 -13.53
CA THR A 241 -10.53 -3.09 -13.49
C THR A 241 -11.27 -1.77 -13.30
N ILE A 242 -10.78 -0.93 -12.39
CA ILE A 242 -11.32 0.43 -12.21
C ILE A 242 -10.23 1.32 -11.60
N ILE A 243 -10.17 2.56 -12.09
CA ILE A 243 -9.27 3.58 -11.57
C ILE A 243 -10.13 4.77 -11.14
N LEU A 244 -10.10 5.10 -9.85
CA LEU A 244 -10.92 6.15 -9.26
C LEU A 244 -10.04 7.22 -8.62
N HIS A 245 -10.36 8.48 -8.88
CA HIS A 245 -9.77 9.63 -8.21
C HIS A 245 -10.87 10.37 -7.45
N SER A 246 -10.78 10.46 -6.13
CA SER A 246 -11.75 11.19 -5.31
C SER A 246 -11.21 12.55 -4.89
N LEU A 247 -11.91 13.62 -5.27
CA LEU A 247 -11.65 15.00 -4.82
C LEU A 247 -12.61 15.44 -3.71
N ILE A 248 -13.56 14.57 -3.32
CA ILE A 248 -14.53 14.86 -2.28
C ILE A 248 -13.88 14.59 -0.91
N PRO A 249 -13.90 15.58 0.02
CA PRO A 249 -13.56 15.35 1.42
C PRO A 249 -14.66 14.54 2.09
N THR A 250 -14.67 13.22 1.89
CA THR A 250 -15.67 12.36 2.49
C THR A 250 -15.44 12.21 4.00
N ARG A 251 -16.48 12.53 4.79
CA ARG A 251 -16.61 12.07 6.19
C ARG A 251 -16.89 10.56 6.26
N SER A 252 -17.26 9.93 5.14
CA SER A 252 -17.46 8.48 5.01
C SER A 252 -16.12 7.73 4.99
N TYR A 253 -15.89 7.08 6.13
CA TYR A 253 -14.86 6.16 6.60
C TYR A 253 -13.82 5.48 5.69
N LEU A 254 -13.94 5.41 4.36
CA LEU A 254 -12.95 4.75 3.50
C LEU A 254 -12.16 5.70 2.60
N MET A 255 -12.75 6.84 2.24
CA MET A 255 -12.23 7.71 1.18
C MET A 255 -11.87 9.06 1.80
N GLY A 256 -10.66 9.56 1.54
CA GLY A 256 -10.24 10.92 1.89
C GLY A 256 -10.04 11.75 0.64
N LEU A 257 -9.73 13.04 0.82
CA LEU A 257 -9.19 13.88 -0.26
C LEU A 257 -8.02 13.17 -0.94
N ASP A 258 -7.98 13.27 -2.27
CA ASP A 258 -6.95 12.71 -3.15
C ASP A 258 -6.80 11.19 -3.06
N MET A 259 -7.91 10.46 -2.91
CA MET A 259 -7.84 9.01 -2.92
C MET A 259 -7.71 8.46 -4.33
N VAL A 260 -6.62 7.74 -4.61
CA VAL A 260 -6.42 6.98 -5.85
C VAL A 260 -6.69 5.51 -5.57
N VAL A 261 -7.76 4.97 -6.16
CA VAL A 261 -8.10 3.55 -6.05
C VAL A 261 -7.83 2.89 -7.37
N ILE A 262 -6.99 1.86 -7.36
CA ILE A 262 -6.62 1.12 -8.56
C ILE A 262 -6.91 -0.36 -8.32
N LEU A 263 -7.79 -0.91 -9.14
CA LEU A 263 -7.95 -2.35 -9.26
C LEU A 263 -7.52 -2.73 -10.68
N TYR A 264 -6.50 -3.58 -10.80
CA TYR A 264 -6.14 -4.21 -12.07
C TYR A 264 -6.79 -5.56 -12.20
#